data_AF-A0A420M6T1-F1
#
_entry.id   AF-A0A420M6T1-F1
#
_cell.length_a   1.000
_cell.length_b   1.000
_cell.length_c   1.000
_cell.angle_alpha   90.00
_cell.angle_beta   90.00
_cell.angle_gamma   90.00
#
_symmetry.space_group_name_H-M   'P 1'
#
loop_
_entity.id
_entity.type
_entity.pdbx_description
1 polymer ?
#
loop_
_entity_poly.entity_id
_entity_poly.type
_entity_poly.pdbx_seq_one_letter_code
_entity_poly.pdbx_strand_id
1 'polypeptide(L)'
;MAHRIREQGWPDHLVRWVESFMVDRSARVRYQDTITSFAPLQCGLPQGSPVSPILFLLYTEPIYRLGNPQGRFGYADDTAILSIGDTVDETSAMASSSVDEMVRWGAANGVSFDPKKTEVMHFSRGKLRSTPAVRHGDVEKHPEAALRWLGIWLDSRLSFRIHVETWAAKEKAVAYHLRGLTNTVHGPLPSAVRSAVRACVEPVLLHGSEAWYPGRTRPRWNQPTKDLPSSNQHLIQRMTKAMNQAMRAILPVWKTTPITALHRESGIPPVDQLLEARRLRFSARLKSLDEAHPLASRTRPPSQPIYHDLIKRKYQVQAESGFRTRLRRTNELLASCTRPKIIQRCFQQEQMPPLQAASKEKTACAFLRWLQSLDPRTLVVYSDGSLSSEGAASYGFTIHQNNIPIFDGSGRLGPAEVYDAEATGALEGLKAALNLPESASQNISICLDNLAAATCLRGTPSDSSQDVFLEFQALVASHGATQVRWVPGHTEIPGNEQADKLAKAASSLPEPERAQPTLAYLRRIARQKPKEALEAW
;
A
#
# COMPACT_ATOMS: atom_id res chain seq x y z
N MET A 1 -25.57 -19.12 3.26
CA MET A 1 -25.01 -17.78 2.96
C MET A 1 -25.94 -16.66 3.43
N ALA A 2 -27.14 -16.49 2.86
CA ALA A 2 -28.06 -15.42 3.22
C ALA A 2 -28.39 -15.37 4.73
N HIS A 3 -28.64 -16.53 5.34
CA HIS A 3 -28.79 -16.66 6.80
C HIS A 3 -27.61 -16.06 7.57
N ARG A 4 -26.37 -16.40 7.19
CA ARG A 4 -25.15 -15.93 7.85
C ARG A 4 -25.00 -14.42 7.77
N ILE A 5 -25.27 -13.86 6.59
CA ILE A 5 -25.21 -12.41 6.37
C ILE A 5 -26.28 -11.71 7.21
N ARG A 6 -27.47 -12.31 7.37
CA ARG A 6 -28.51 -11.81 8.28
C ARG A 6 -28.07 -11.86 9.75
N GLU A 7 -27.48 -12.96 10.21
CA GLU A 7 -26.93 -13.10 11.58
C GLU A 7 -25.80 -12.11 11.89
N GLN A 8 -25.01 -11.73 10.88
CA GLN A 8 -23.97 -10.71 10.98
C GLN A 8 -24.53 -9.27 11.06
N GLY A 9 -25.83 -9.07 10.91
CA GLY A 9 -26.50 -7.77 11.02
C GLY A 9 -26.42 -6.90 9.76
N TRP A 10 -26.20 -7.49 8.59
CA TRP A 10 -26.20 -6.73 7.34
C TRP A 10 -27.61 -6.26 6.96
N PRO A 11 -27.75 -5.10 6.28
CA PRO A 11 -29.03 -4.58 5.82
C PRO A 11 -29.84 -5.57 4.96
N ASP A 12 -31.15 -5.63 5.17
CA ASP A 12 -32.05 -6.58 4.48
C ASP A 12 -32.00 -6.49 2.95
N HIS A 13 -31.82 -5.30 2.39
CA HIS A 13 -31.71 -5.13 0.94
C HIS A 13 -30.48 -5.83 0.37
N LEU A 14 -29.36 -5.85 1.10
CA LEU A 14 -28.16 -6.61 0.71
C LEU A 14 -28.40 -8.10 0.86
N VAL A 15 -29.08 -8.55 1.93
CA VAL A 15 -29.42 -9.97 2.11
C VAL A 15 -30.26 -10.48 0.94
N ARG A 16 -31.31 -9.74 0.56
CA ARG A 16 -32.17 -10.07 -0.60
C ARG A 16 -31.39 -10.08 -1.91
N TRP A 17 -30.46 -9.13 -2.08
CA TRP A 17 -29.58 -9.11 -3.26
C TRP A 17 -28.69 -10.36 -3.31
N VAL A 18 -28.11 -10.78 -2.19
CA VAL A 18 -27.32 -12.02 -2.12
C VAL A 18 -28.17 -13.24 -2.39
N GLU A 19 -29.39 -13.31 -1.86
CA GLU A 19 -30.35 -14.38 -2.17
C GLU A 19 -30.62 -14.46 -3.68
N SER A 20 -30.98 -13.33 -4.30
CA SER A 20 -31.18 -13.24 -5.75
C SER A 20 -29.94 -13.64 -6.54
N PHE A 21 -28.74 -13.25 -6.10
CA PHE A 21 -27.48 -13.61 -6.74
C PHE A 21 -27.19 -15.11 -6.75
N MET A 22 -27.78 -15.89 -5.84
CA MET A 22 -27.52 -17.33 -5.70
C MET A 22 -28.61 -18.24 -6.30
N VAL A 23 -29.79 -17.71 -6.61
CA VAL A 23 -30.97 -18.45 -7.09
C VAL A 23 -30.99 -18.57 -8.63
N ASP A 24 -31.66 -19.60 -9.16
CA ASP A 24 -31.91 -19.86 -10.60
C ASP A 24 -30.66 -19.88 -11.49
N ARG A 25 -29.53 -20.31 -10.91
CA ARG A 25 -28.27 -20.43 -11.65
C ARG A 25 -28.22 -21.72 -12.44
N SER A 26 -27.60 -21.67 -13.61
CA SER A 26 -27.26 -22.84 -14.41
C SER A 26 -25.85 -22.72 -14.99
N ALA A 27 -25.23 -23.85 -15.29
CA ALA A 27 -23.92 -23.92 -15.92
C ALA A 27 -23.91 -24.98 -17.03
N ARG A 28 -22.96 -24.85 -17.94
CA ARG A 28 -22.64 -25.84 -18.97
C ARG A 28 -21.13 -25.87 -19.18
N VAL A 29 -20.62 -27.00 -19.64
CA VAL A 29 -19.18 -27.18 -19.87
C VAL A 29 -18.89 -26.99 -21.35
N ARG A 30 -17.86 -26.19 -21.66
CA ARG A 30 -17.28 -26.12 -23.00
C ARG A 30 -15.92 -26.82 -22.99
N TYR A 31 -15.75 -27.80 -23.87
CA TYR A 31 -14.47 -28.42 -24.14
C TYR A 31 -14.22 -28.36 -25.66
N GLN A 32 -13.24 -27.56 -26.07
CA GLN A 32 -12.99 -27.22 -27.47
C GLN A 32 -14.27 -26.72 -28.17
N ASP A 33 -14.79 -27.49 -29.12
CA ASP A 33 -15.97 -27.17 -29.91
C ASP A 33 -17.25 -27.86 -29.40
N THR A 34 -17.14 -28.68 -28.35
CA THR A 34 -18.30 -29.33 -27.72
C THR A 34 -18.80 -28.51 -26.55
N ILE A 35 -20.10 -28.28 -26.50
CA ILE A 35 -20.79 -27.58 -25.42
C ILE A 35 -21.91 -28.49 -24.89
N THR A 36 -21.94 -28.73 -23.59
CA THR A 36 -23.02 -29.51 -22.96
C THR A 36 -24.32 -28.70 -22.86
N SER A 37 -25.43 -29.38 -22.61
CA SER A 37 -26.66 -28.70 -22.18
C SER A 37 -26.45 -27.97 -20.85
N PHE A 38 -27.32 -27.00 -20.57
CA PHE A 38 -27.36 -26.36 -19.26
C PHE A 38 -27.81 -27.36 -18.19
N ALA A 39 -27.16 -27.29 -17.04
CA ALA A 39 -27.53 -27.98 -15.82
C ALA A 39 -27.72 -26.95 -14.69
N PRO A 40 -28.77 -27.09 -13.86
CA PRO A 40 -29.00 -26.17 -12.75
C PRO A 40 -27.91 -26.31 -11.68
N LEU A 41 -27.48 -25.18 -11.11
CA LEU A 41 -26.52 -25.11 -10.02
C LEU A 41 -27.25 -24.87 -8.69
N GLN A 42 -27.34 -25.92 -7.87
CA GLN A 42 -28.05 -25.88 -6.59
C GLN A 42 -27.24 -25.20 -5.47
N CYS A 43 -25.92 -25.08 -5.61
CA CYS A 43 -25.05 -24.56 -4.55
C CYS A 43 -23.78 -23.87 -5.09
N GLY A 44 -22.99 -23.30 -4.17
CA GLY A 44 -21.70 -22.66 -4.47
C GLY A 44 -21.81 -21.22 -4.97
N LEU A 45 -20.72 -20.46 -4.90
CA LEU A 45 -20.65 -19.10 -5.44
C LEU A 45 -20.15 -19.12 -6.90
N PRO A 46 -20.65 -18.23 -7.79
CA PRO A 46 -20.18 -18.19 -9.17
C PRO A 46 -18.69 -17.88 -9.26
N GLN A 47 -17.91 -18.77 -9.88
CA GLN A 47 -16.49 -18.53 -10.12
C GLN A 47 -16.31 -17.40 -11.15
N GLY A 48 -15.36 -16.51 -10.89
CA GLY A 48 -15.11 -15.33 -11.74
C GLY A 48 -15.99 -14.12 -11.41
N SER A 49 -17.02 -14.26 -10.56
CA SER A 49 -17.75 -13.10 -10.07
C SER A 49 -16.92 -12.31 -9.04
N PRO A 50 -16.83 -10.97 -9.16
CA PRO A 50 -16.11 -10.13 -8.20
C PRO A 50 -16.64 -10.19 -6.77
N VAL A 51 -17.93 -10.52 -6.58
CA VAL A 51 -18.54 -10.59 -5.25
C VAL A 51 -18.27 -11.94 -4.58
N SER A 52 -18.02 -13.01 -5.34
CA SER A 52 -17.90 -14.36 -4.79
C SER A 52 -16.79 -14.51 -3.74
N PRO A 53 -15.58 -13.93 -3.90
CA PRO A 53 -14.57 -13.97 -2.85
C PRO A 53 -15.00 -13.26 -1.56
N ILE A 54 -15.69 -12.12 -1.66
CA ILE A 54 -16.24 -11.39 -0.50
C ILE A 54 -17.30 -12.25 0.19
N LEU A 55 -18.19 -12.82 -0.64
CA LEU A 55 -19.13 -13.90 -0.36
C LEU A 55 -18.56 -14.93 0.60
N PHE A 56 -17.50 -15.55 0.10
CA PHE A 56 -16.81 -16.63 0.74
C PHE A 56 -16.10 -16.22 2.04
N LEU A 57 -15.58 -14.99 2.13
CA LEU A 57 -14.95 -14.50 3.35
C LEU A 57 -15.99 -14.22 4.45
N LEU A 58 -17.07 -13.49 4.14
CA LEU A 58 -18.21 -13.30 5.07
C LEU A 58 -18.86 -14.62 5.44
N TYR A 59 -18.81 -15.53 4.46
CA TYR A 59 -18.75 -16.96 4.57
C TYR A 59 -17.96 -17.38 5.82
N THR A 60 -16.76 -17.87 5.60
CA THR A 60 -15.88 -18.55 6.56
C THR A 60 -15.47 -17.75 7.81
N GLU A 61 -15.79 -16.45 7.89
CA GLU A 61 -15.46 -15.56 9.02
C GLU A 61 -15.64 -16.15 10.43
N PRO A 62 -16.74 -16.87 10.76
CA PRO A 62 -16.92 -17.38 12.12
C PRO A 62 -15.83 -18.35 12.58
N ILE A 63 -15.13 -19.05 11.67
CA ILE A 63 -14.01 -19.94 12.01
C ILE A 63 -12.94 -19.17 12.79
N TYR A 64 -12.71 -17.90 12.46
CA TYR A 64 -11.68 -17.08 13.11
C TYR A 64 -12.11 -16.53 14.47
N ARG A 65 -13.37 -16.74 14.88
CA ARG A 65 -13.90 -16.43 16.21
C ARG A 65 -13.99 -17.65 17.14
N LEU A 66 -13.72 -18.85 16.63
CA LEU A 66 -13.76 -20.09 17.41
C LEU A 66 -12.58 -20.18 18.40
N GLY A 67 -12.82 -20.79 19.56
CA GLY A 67 -11.80 -21.09 20.57
C GLY A 67 -10.96 -19.87 20.98
N ASN A 68 -9.71 -19.82 20.48
CA ASN A 68 -8.77 -18.71 20.66
C ASN A 68 -8.67 -17.86 19.37
N PRO A 69 -9.43 -16.75 19.24
CA PRO A 69 -9.43 -15.93 18.03
C PRO A 69 -8.06 -15.33 17.69
N GLN A 70 -7.23 -15.05 18.68
CA GLN A 70 -5.91 -14.44 18.45
C GLN A 70 -4.92 -15.39 17.76
N GLY A 71 -5.19 -16.70 17.81
CA GLY A 71 -4.38 -17.73 17.17
C GLY A 71 -4.87 -18.14 15.79
N ARG A 72 -5.95 -17.56 15.25
CA ARG A 72 -6.53 -18.00 13.97
C ARG A 72 -6.32 -16.93 12.89
N PHE A 73 -5.82 -17.35 11.73
CA PHE A 73 -5.53 -16.47 10.60
C PHE A 73 -6.10 -17.06 9.32
N GLY A 74 -6.55 -16.19 8.41
CA GLY A 74 -7.17 -16.61 7.16
C GLY A 74 -6.83 -15.69 6.00
N TYR A 75 -6.72 -16.27 4.82
CA TYR A 75 -6.68 -15.54 3.56
C TYR A 75 -7.35 -16.37 2.47
N ALA A 76 -8.49 -15.88 1.95
CA ALA A 76 -9.34 -16.67 1.07
C ALA A 76 -9.64 -18.05 1.71
N ASP A 77 -9.31 -19.14 1.02
CA ASP A 77 -9.48 -20.53 1.45
C ASP A 77 -8.37 -21.07 2.35
N ASP A 78 -7.21 -20.39 2.41
CA ASP A 78 -6.11 -20.77 3.28
C ASP A 78 -6.40 -20.36 4.74
N THR A 79 -6.32 -21.32 5.66
CA THR A 79 -6.50 -21.11 7.12
C THR A 79 -5.25 -21.55 7.88
N ALA A 80 -4.84 -20.77 8.88
CA ALA A 80 -3.74 -21.09 9.79
C ALA A 80 -4.15 -20.96 11.26
N ILE A 81 -3.62 -21.87 12.08
CA ILE A 81 -3.79 -21.90 13.53
C ILE A 81 -2.41 -21.80 14.16
N LEU A 82 -2.26 -20.87 15.11
CA LEU A 82 -1.08 -20.64 15.92
C LEU A 82 -1.42 -20.92 17.39
N SER A 83 -0.80 -21.95 17.93
CA SER A 83 -0.86 -22.27 19.36
C SER A 83 0.46 -21.89 20.03
N ILE A 84 0.38 -21.15 21.13
CA ILE A 84 1.53 -20.67 21.89
C ILE A 84 1.39 -21.22 23.31
N GLY A 85 2.44 -21.83 23.83
CA GLY A 85 2.50 -22.47 25.15
C GLY A 85 3.95 -22.72 25.54
N ASP A 86 4.16 -23.32 26.71
CA ASP A 86 5.50 -23.52 27.27
C ASP A 86 6.16 -24.81 26.76
N THR A 87 5.35 -25.79 26.32
CA THR A 87 5.83 -27.07 25.80
C THR A 87 5.22 -27.42 24.45
N VAL A 88 5.93 -28.21 23.64
CA VAL A 88 5.43 -28.65 22.32
C VAL A 88 4.28 -29.64 22.43
N ASP A 89 4.21 -30.42 23.50
CA ASP A 89 3.11 -31.36 23.73
C ASP A 89 1.81 -30.59 24.05
N GLU A 90 1.90 -29.57 24.90
CA GLU A 90 0.79 -28.65 25.18
C GLU A 90 0.31 -27.95 23.90
N THR A 91 1.21 -27.34 23.13
CA THR A 91 0.81 -26.63 21.91
C THR A 91 0.26 -27.58 20.84
N SER A 92 0.73 -28.82 20.77
CA SER A 92 0.20 -29.83 19.84
C SER A 92 -1.20 -30.28 20.25
N ALA A 93 -1.47 -30.44 21.54
CA ALA A 93 -2.80 -30.73 22.06
C ALA A 93 -3.76 -29.55 21.80
N MET A 94 -3.32 -28.32 22.05
CA MET A 94 -4.09 -27.09 21.75
C MET A 94 -4.41 -26.97 20.25
N ALA A 95 -3.42 -27.23 19.38
CA ALA A 95 -3.59 -27.19 17.94
C ALA A 95 -4.58 -28.28 17.48
N SER A 96 -4.45 -29.51 18.01
CA SER A 96 -5.36 -30.63 17.69
C SER A 96 -6.81 -30.30 18.09
N SER A 97 -7.01 -29.74 19.28
CA SER A 97 -8.33 -29.29 19.74
C SER A 97 -8.89 -28.17 18.85
N SER A 98 -8.05 -27.22 18.46
CA SER A 98 -8.46 -26.11 17.58
C SER A 98 -8.82 -26.57 16.17
N VAL A 99 -8.11 -27.57 15.64
CA VAL A 99 -8.43 -28.22 14.35
C VAL A 99 -9.74 -28.99 14.46
N ASP A 100 -9.92 -29.78 15.51
CA ASP A 100 -11.15 -30.55 15.72
C ASP A 100 -12.40 -29.65 15.85
N GLU A 101 -12.29 -28.54 16.59
CA GLU A 101 -13.34 -27.52 16.67
C GLU A 101 -13.68 -26.94 15.29
N MET A 102 -12.66 -26.63 14.49
CA MET A 102 -12.82 -26.10 13.13
C MET A 102 -13.49 -27.12 12.20
N VAL A 103 -13.10 -28.40 12.27
CA VAL A 103 -13.68 -29.49 11.48
C VAL A 103 -15.15 -29.72 11.86
N ARG A 104 -15.47 -29.74 13.16
CA ARG A 104 -16.85 -29.85 13.66
C ARG A 104 -17.71 -28.69 13.19
N TRP A 105 -17.20 -27.45 13.28
CA TRP A 105 -17.91 -26.29 12.76
C TRP A 105 -18.12 -26.39 11.25
N GLY A 106 -17.10 -26.82 10.51
CA GLY A 106 -17.17 -27.01 9.07
C GLY A 106 -18.25 -28.00 8.67
N ALA A 107 -18.27 -29.18 9.32
CA ALA A 107 -19.29 -30.21 9.09
C ALA A 107 -20.71 -29.67 9.32
N ALA A 108 -20.93 -28.91 10.40
CA ALA A 108 -22.22 -28.29 10.70
C ALA A 108 -22.63 -27.20 9.69
N ASN A 109 -21.68 -26.62 8.96
CA ASN A 109 -21.92 -25.50 8.05
C ASN A 109 -21.82 -25.87 6.57
N GLY A 110 -21.45 -27.10 6.21
CA GLY A 110 -21.23 -27.52 4.82
C GLY A 110 -19.86 -27.12 4.27
N VAL A 111 -18.84 -27.03 5.13
CA VAL A 111 -17.43 -26.79 4.78
C VAL A 111 -16.59 -28.00 5.17
N SER A 112 -15.83 -28.53 4.22
CA SER A 112 -14.90 -29.64 4.46
C SER A 112 -13.45 -29.16 4.42
N PHE A 113 -12.63 -29.65 5.34
CA PHE A 113 -11.19 -29.42 5.34
C PHE A 113 -10.48 -30.71 4.91
N ASP A 114 -9.53 -30.60 3.98
CA ASP A 114 -8.78 -31.76 3.49
C ASP A 114 -7.62 -32.07 4.44
N PRO A 115 -7.62 -33.21 5.14
CA PRO A 115 -6.51 -33.58 6.01
C PRO A 115 -5.21 -33.66 5.22
N LYS A 116 -5.20 -34.11 3.96
CA LYS A 116 -3.96 -34.25 3.17
C LYS A 116 -3.24 -32.93 2.97
N LYS A 117 -3.97 -31.82 2.86
CA LYS A 117 -3.42 -30.46 2.70
C LYS A 117 -3.02 -29.79 4.02
N THR A 118 -3.27 -30.45 5.16
CA THR A 118 -2.85 -29.92 6.47
C THR A 118 -1.37 -30.18 6.66
N GLU A 119 -0.61 -29.08 6.80
CA GLU A 119 0.81 -29.06 7.12
C GLU A 119 0.99 -28.56 8.57
N VAL A 120 2.02 -29.05 9.27
CA VAL A 120 2.28 -28.73 10.67
C VAL A 120 3.74 -28.32 10.84
N MET A 121 4.00 -27.36 11.73
CA MET A 121 5.36 -26.95 12.08
C MET A 121 5.43 -26.47 13.53
N HIS A 122 6.49 -26.90 14.24
CA HIS A 122 6.81 -26.41 15.58
C HIS A 122 7.91 -25.36 15.54
N PHE A 123 7.69 -24.25 16.25
CA PHE A 123 8.69 -23.19 16.45
C PHE A 123 9.17 -23.21 17.90
N SER A 124 10.48 -23.28 18.12
CA SER A 124 11.07 -23.23 19.46
C SER A 124 12.39 -22.45 19.48
N ARG A 125 12.67 -21.82 20.61
CA ARG A 125 13.95 -21.14 20.85
C ARG A 125 15.09 -22.12 21.13
N GLY A 126 14.76 -23.35 21.54
CA GLY A 126 15.71 -24.40 21.88
C GLY A 126 15.60 -25.61 20.95
N LYS A 127 16.53 -26.54 21.10
CA LYS A 127 16.45 -27.84 20.42
C LYS A 127 15.30 -28.64 21.04
N LEU A 128 14.36 -29.07 20.19
CA LEU A 128 13.26 -29.92 20.61
C LEU A 128 13.76 -31.35 20.87
N ARG A 129 13.27 -31.96 21.96
CA ARG A 129 13.54 -33.37 22.31
C ARG A 129 12.54 -34.32 21.63
N SER A 130 11.30 -33.85 21.49
CA SER A 130 10.20 -34.53 20.81
C SER A 130 9.58 -33.58 19.77
N THR A 131 8.95 -34.16 18.76
CA THR A 131 8.15 -33.44 17.75
C THR A 131 6.77 -34.09 17.68
N PRO A 132 5.92 -33.85 18.71
CA PRO A 132 4.58 -34.43 18.76
C PRO A 132 3.76 -34.08 17.51
N ALA A 133 2.91 -35.02 17.09
CA ALA A 133 1.99 -34.83 15.99
C ALA A 133 0.77 -34.00 16.40
N VAL A 134 0.15 -33.33 15.44
CA VAL A 134 -1.15 -32.68 15.60
C VAL A 134 -2.20 -33.54 14.90
N ARG A 135 -3.35 -33.73 15.54
CA ARG A 135 -4.44 -34.52 14.96
C ARG A 135 -5.37 -33.66 14.12
N HIS A 136 -5.70 -34.14 12.92
CA HIS A 136 -6.80 -33.65 12.09
C HIS A 136 -7.80 -34.80 11.92
N GLY A 137 -8.82 -34.83 12.78
CA GLY A 137 -9.71 -35.97 12.90
C GLY A 137 -8.92 -37.23 13.30
N ASP A 138 -9.01 -38.26 12.46
CA ASP A 138 -8.31 -39.53 12.66
C ASP A 138 -6.89 -39.55 12.07
N VAL A 139 -6.45 -38.47 11.42
CA VAL A 139 -5.14 -38.40 10.77
C VAL A 139 -4.15 -37.65 11.67
N GLU A 140 -3.00 -38.28 11.94
CA GLU A 140 -1.87 -37.61 12.60
C GLU A 140 -1.01 -36.85 11.59
N LYS A 141 -0.66 -35.62 11.95
CA LYS A 141 0.18 -34.72 11.15
C LYS A 141 1.47 -34.42 11.87
N HIS A 142 2.56 -34.95 11.32
CA HIS A 142 3.90 -34.72 11.84
C HIS A 142 4.46 -33.40 11.31
N PRO A 143 5.27 -32.69 12.13
CA PRO A 143 5.90 -31.45 11.71
C PRO A 143 6.84 -31.61 10.51
N GLU A 144 6.69 -30.75 9.51
CA GLU A 144 7.56 -30.71 8.34
C GLU A 144 8.79 -29.83 8.56
N ALA A 145 9.82 -30.01 7.72
CA ALA A 145 11.04 -29.19 7.78
C ALA A 145 10.81 -27.75 7.30
N ALA A 146 9.85 -27.56 6.39
CA ALA A 146 9.47 -26.28 5.81
C ALA A 146 7.96 -26.24 5.60
N LEU A 147 7.33 -25.12 5.95
CA LEU A 147 5.89 -24.87 5.79
C LEU A 147 5.72 -23.73 4.78
N ARG A 148 4.81 -23.86 3.81
CA ARG A 148 4.51 -22.75 2.89
C ARG A 148 3.20 -22.06 3.28
N TRP A 149 3.29 -20.80 3.70
CA TRP A 149 2.14 -19.97 4.04
C TRP A 149 2.11 -18.68 3.21
N LEU A 150 1.06 -18.47 2.42
CA LEU A 150 0.85 -17.28 1.56
C LEU A 150 2.08 -16.92 0.69
N GLY A 151 2.77 -17.94 0.16
CA GLY A 151 3.97 -17.77 -0.67
C GLY A 151 5.29 -17.63 0.10
N ILE A 152 5.25 -17.55 1.42
CA ILE A 152 6.43 -17.52 2.29
C ILE A 152 6.75 -18.93 2.79
N TRP A 153 8.02 -19.31 2.72
CA TRP A 153 8.48 -20.59 3.27
C TRP A 153 9.06 -20.32 4.65
N LEU A 154 8.49 -20.97 5.66
CA LEU A 154 8.90 -20.90 7.05
C LEU A 154 9.64 -22.19 7.40
N ASP A 155 10.79 -22.06 8.04
CA ASP A 155 11.49 -23.18 8.68
C ASP A 155 11.44 -22.99 10.21
N SER A 156 11.69 -24.07 10.96
CA SER A 156 11.56 -24.05 12.43
C SER A 156 12.47 -23.03 13.14
N ARG A 157 13.54 -22.56 12.48
CA ARG A 157 14.45 -21.52 12.99
C ARG A 157 14.13 -20.13 12.45
N LEU A 158 13.12 -20.00 11.59
CA LEU A 158 12.81 -18.80 10.83
C LEU A 158 14.06 -18.24 10.13
N SER A 159 14.89 -19.13 9.59
CA SER A 159 16.11 -18.76 8.86
C SER A 159 15.80 -18.20 7.47
N PHE A 160 14.65 -18.57 6.89
CA PHE A 160 14.22 -18.23 5.53
C PHE A 160 15.19 -18.72 4.44
N ARG A 161 16.06 -19.69 4.77
CA ARG A 161 17.00 -20.27 3.80
C ARG A 161 16.26 -20.96 2.65
N ILE A 162 15.30 -21.81 2.98
CA ILE A 162 14.50 -22.56 1.99
C ILE A 162 13.70 -21.61 1.11
N HIS A 163 13.18 -20.52 1.70
CA HIS A 163 12.49 -19.46 0.97
C HIS A 163 13.38 -18.85 -0.11
N VAL A 164 14.57 -18.38 0.28
CA VAL A 164 15.52 -17.74 -0.63
C VAL A 164 16.05 -18.73 -1.67
N GLU A 165 16.32 -19.98 -1.30
CA GLU A 165 16.71 -21.04 -2.26
C GLU A 165 15.65 -21.26 -3.32
N THR A 166 14.39 -21.42 -2.91
CA THR A 166 13.28 -21.70 -3.80
C THR A 166 13.05 -20.57 -4.79
N TRP A 167 13.04 -19.33 -4.30
CA TRP A 167 12.83 -18.16 -5.16
C TRP A 167 14.03 -17.83 -6.03
N ALA A 168 15.26 -18.05 -5.56
CA ALA A 168 16.46 -17.95 -6.40
C ALA A 168 16.49 -19.03 -7.49
N ALA A 169 16.02 -20.26 -7.22
CA ALA A 169 15.91 -21.29 -8.25
C ALA A 169 14.86 -20.93 -9.32
N LYS A 170 13.70 -20.41 -8.90
CA LYS A 170 12.66 -19.92 -9.80
C LYS A 170 13.14 -18.75 -10.65
N GLU A 171 13.79 -17.76 -10.04
CA GLU A 171 14.35 -16.62 -10.75
C GLU A 171 15.38 -17.08 -11.79
N LYS A 172 16.27 -18.02 -11.46
CA LYS A 172 17.23 -18.57 -12.43
C LYS A 172 16.55 -19.16 -13.66
N ALA A 173 15.44 -19.88 -13.51
CA ALA A 173 14.70 -20.41 -14.65
C ALA A 173 14.23 -19.27 -15.58
N VAL A 174 13.71 -18.18 -15.02
CA VAL A 174 13.33 -16.97 -15.77
C VAL A 174 14.55 -16.34 -16.45
N ALA A 175 15.67 -16.20 -15.73
CA ALA A 175 16.91 -15.66 -16.28
C ALA A 175 17.48 -16.51 -17.42
N TYR A 176 17.36 -17.84 -17.34
CA TYR A 176 17.77 -18.75 -18.42
C TYR A 176 16.93 -18.55 -19.68
N HIS A 177 15.61 -18.37 -19.55
CA HIS A 177 14.75 -18.05 -20.70
C HIS A 177 15.14 -16.72 -21.33
N LEU A 178 15.36 -15.67 -20.53
CA LEU A 178 15.83 -14.39 -21.05
C LEU A 178 17.18 -14.53 -21.77
N ARG A 179 18.11 -15.30 -21.20
CA ARG A 179 19.41 -15.55 -21.83
C ARG A 179 19.28 -16.29 -23.16
N GLY A 180 18.30 -17.19 -23.30
CA GLY A 180 18.02 -17.88 -24.56
C GLY A 180 17.60 -16.94 -25.70
N LEU A 181 17.09 -15.74 -25.37
CA LEU A 181 16.71 -14.72 -26.34
C LEU A 181 17.86 -13.80 -26.75
N THR A 182 19.03 -13.95 -26.14
CA THR A 182 20.16 -13.02 -26.28
C THR A 182 21.41 -13.77 -26.75
N ASN A 183 22.09 -13.25 -27.77
CA ASN A 183 23.46 -13.66 -28.09
C ASN A 183 24.31 -12.43 -28.50
N THR A 184 25.58 -12.65 -28.81
CA THR A 184 26.54 -11.57 -29.16
C THR A 184 26.27 -10.88 -30.49
N VAL A 185 25.50 -11.50 -31.38
CA VAL A 185 25.28 -11.07 -32.77
C VAL A 185 23.82 -10.65 -33.01
N HIS A 186 22.88 -11.37 -32.40
CA HIS A 186 21.44 -11.21 -32.53
C HIS A 186 20.78 -11.22 -31.16
N GLY A 187 19.79 -10.36 -30.98
CA GLY A 187 18.97 -10.33 -29.78
C GLY A 187 18.37 -8.95 -29.55
N PRO A 188 17.51 -8.83 -28.52
CA PRO A 188 17.01 -7.54 -28.09
C PRO A 188 18.14 -6.63 -27.61
N LEU A 189 17.91 -5.31 -27.69
CA LEU A 189 18.81 -4.33 -27.11
C LEU A 189 19.05 -4.62 -25.61
N PRO A 190 20.28 -4.45 -25.09
CA PRO A 190 20.56 -4.65 -23.66
C PRO A 190 19.61 -3.87 -22.73
N SER A 191 19.16 -2.68 -23.14
CA SER A 191 18.18 -1.88 -22.42
C SER A 191 16.80 -2.58 -22.30
N ALA A 192 16.38 -3.31 -23.33
CA ALA A 192 15.14 -4.10 -23.31
C ALA A 192 15.27 -5.32 -22.40
N VAL A 193 16.40 -6.05 -22.49
CA VAL A 193 16.67 -7.20 -21.61
C VAL A 193 16.77 -6.76 -20.14
N ARG A 194 17.41 -5.61 -19.88
CA ARG A 194 17.45 -5.00 -18.55
C ARG A 194 16.06 -4.68 -18.01
N SER A 195 15.18 -4.14 -18.84
CA SER A 195 13.78 -3.92 -18.48
C SER A 195 13.06 -5.23 -18.17
N ALA A 196 13.31 -6.29 -18.94
CA ALA A 196 12.77 -7.63 -18.69
C ALA A 196 13.28 -8.23 -17.37
N VAL A 197 14.57 -8.06 -17.05
CA VAL A 197 15.15 -8.47 -15.74
C VAL A 197 14.47 -7.70 -14.60
N ARG A 198 14.35 -6.38 -14.69
CA ARG A 198 13.67 -5.56 -13.68
C ARG A 198 12.19 -5.95 -13.50
N ALA A 199 11.51 -6.33 -14.58
CA ALA A 199 10.09 -6.66 -14.55
C ALA A 199 9.79 -8.11 -14.15
N CYS A 200 10.65 -9.07 -14.50
CA CYS A 200 10.36 -10.50 -14.39
C CYS A 200 11.28 -11.25 -13.40
N VAL A 201 12.53 -10.79 -13.24
CA VAL A 201 13.54 -11.45 -12.40
C VAL A 201 13.54 -10.86 -10.99
N GLU A 202 13.64 -9.53 -10.88
CA GLU A 202 13.70 -8.85 -9.58
C GLU A 202 12.47 -9.13 -8.69
N PRO A 203 11.22 -9.10 -9.18
CA PRO A 203 10.06 -9.37 -8.30
C PRO A 203 10.02 -10.82 -7.80
N VAL A 204 10.53 -11.77 -8.58
CA VAL A 204 10.61 -13.19 -8.21
C VAL A 204 11.68 -13.39 -7.15
N LEU A 205 12.88 -12.83 -7.34
CA LEU A 205 13.98 -12.96 -6.38
C LEU A 205 13.68 -12.27 -5.04
N LEU A 206 13.05 -11.09 -5.08
CA LEU A 206 12.74 -10.27 -3.91
C LEU A 206 11.39 -10.61 -3.28
N HIS A 207 10.77 -11.72 -3.70
CA HIS A 207 9.45 -12.12 -3.20
C HIS A 207 9.44 -12.19 -1.67
N GLY A 208 8.40 -11.64 -1.05
CA GLY A 208 8.22 -11.71 0.39
C GLY A 208 9.26 -10.96 1.24
N SER A 209 10.11 -10.09 0.67
CA SER A 209 11.19 -9.43 1.41
C SER A 209 10.70 -8.68 2.67
N GLU A 210 9.49 -8.13 2.63
CA GLU A 210 8.83 -7.46 3.77
C GLU A 210 8.63 -8.41 4.97
N ALA A 211 8.47 -9.71 4.71
CA ALA A 211 8.22 -10.74 5.72
C ALA A 211 9.50 -11.38 6.28
N TRP A 212 10.60 -11.46 5.50
CA TRP A 212 11.81 -12.18 5.92
C TRP A 212 13.05 -11.28 6.12
N TYR A 213 13.20 -10.17 5.39
CA TYR A 213 14.41 -9.36 5.42
C TYR A 213 14.41 -8.35 6.59
N PRO A 214 15.32 -8.47 7.59
CA PRO A 214 15.36 -7.57 8.75
C PRO A 214 16.04 -6.22 8.51
N GLY A 215 16.60 -5.98 7.32
CA GLY A 215 17.52 -4.87 7.06
C GLY A 215 18.98 -5.20 7.36
N ARG A 216 19.88 -4.25 7.12
CA ARG A 216 21.34 -4.37 7.41
C ARG A 216 21.66 -4.62 8.89
N THR A 217 20.87 -4.07 9.80
CA THR A 217 21.01 -4.27 11.26
C THR A 217 19.77 -4.93 11.86
N ARG A 218 19.87 -5.38 13.11
CA ARG A 218 18.76 -5.86 13.95
C ARG A 218 18.99 -5.54 15.43
N PRO A 219 17.95 -5.33 16.24
CA PRO A 219 18.09 -5.10 17.67
C PRO A 219 18.64 -6.34 18.37
N ARG A 220 19.47 -6.15 19.40
CA ARG A 220 19.88 -7.23 20.31
C ARG A 220 18.70 -7.67 21.17
N TRP A 221 18.51 -8.98 21.32
CA TRP A 221 17.44 -9.51 22.17
C TRP A 221 17.60 -9.06 23.63
N ASN A 222 18.82 -9.14 24.17
CA ASN A 222 19.11 -8.79 25.57
C ASN A 222 19.32 -7.29 25.80
N GLN A 223 19.48 -6.49 24.75
CA GLN A 223 19.67 -5.04 24.85
C GLN A 223 19.00 -4.34 23.65
N PRO A 224 17.66 -4.24 23.63
CA PRO A 224 16.92 -3.83 22.43
C PRO A 224 17.22 -2.42 21.89
N THR A 225 17.84 -1.57 22.70
CA THR A 225 18.30 -0.23 22.32
C THR A 225 19.58 -0.25 21.46
N LYS A 226 20.32 -1.36 21.44
CA LYS A 226 21.53 -1.52 20.61
C LYS A 226 21.27 -2.44 19.43
N ASP A 227 21.68 -1.98 18.25
CA ASP A 227 21.63 -2.76 17.02
C ASP A 227 22.93 -3.57 16.83
N LEU A 228 22.83 -4.69 16.10
CA LEU A 228 23.94 -5.48 15.60
C LEU A 228 23.74 -5.79 14.11
N PRO A 229 24.78 -6.19 13.35
CA PRO A 229 24.60 -6.64 11.97
C PRO A 229 23.62 -7.81 11.84
N SER A 230 22.80 -7.81 10.80
CA SER A 230 21.86 -8.90 10.55
C SER A 230 22.57 -10.18 10.11
N SER A 231 22.15 -11.33 10.65
CA SER A 231 22.73 -12.64 10.32
C SER A 231 22.14 -13.27 9.04
N ASN A 232 21.94 -12.47 8.00
CA ASN A 232 21.33 -12.86 6.72
C ASN A 232 22.27 -12.69 5.51
N GLN A 233 23.54 -12.34 5.74
CA GLN A 233 24.50 -12.12 4.66
C GLN A 233 24.65 -13.32 3.73
N HIS A 234 24.60 -14.53 4.28
CA HIS A 234 24.64 -15.77 3.49
C HIS A 234 23.42 -15.93 2.56
N LEU A 235 22.25 -15.39 2.92
CA LEU A 235 21.07 -15.36 2.05
C LEU A 235 21.27 -14.38 0.90
N ILE A 236 21.72 -13.15 1.23
CA ILE A 236 22.01 -12.11 0.24
C ILE A 236 23.04 -12.62 -0.77
N GLN A 237 24.13 -13.26 -0.32
CA GLN A 237 25.14 -13.83 -1.21
C GLN A 237 24.57 -14.84 -2.22
N ARG A 238 23.56 -15.62 -1.82
CA ARG A 238 22.94 -16.61 -2.72
C ARG A 238 22.02 -15.95 -3.73
N MET A 239 21.30 -14.93 -3.31
CA MET A 239 20.53 -14.08 -4.22
C MET A 239 21.45 -13.34 -5.19
N THR A 240 22.58 -12.80 -4.73
CA THR A 240 23.59 -12.15 -5.58
C THR A 240 24.13 -13.11 -6.62
N LYS A 241 24.44 -14.36 -6.26
CA LYS A 241 24.87 -15.37 -7.25
C LYS A 241 23.81 -15.61 -8.33
N ALA A 242 22.53 -15.60 -7.97
CA ALA A 242 21.42 -15.77 -8.90
C ALA A 242 21.26 -14.54 -9.81
N MET A 243 21.21 -13.34 -9.22
CA MET A 243 21.16 -12.07 -9.96
C MET A 243 22.35 -11.89 -10.92
N ASN A 244 23.55 -12.33 -10.53
CA ASN A 244 24.72 -12.31 -11.41
C ASN A 244 24.54 -13.14 -12.68
N GLN A 245 23.69 -14.17 -12.67
CA GLN A 245 23.35 -14.92 -13.88
C GLN A 245 22.38 -14.12 -14.77
N ALA A 246 21.39 -13.46 -14.18
CA ALA A 246 20.48 -12.57 -14.91
C ALA A 246 21.18 -11.38 -15.55
N MET A 247 22.13 -10.73 -14.85
CA MET A 247 22.91 -9.63 -15.43
C MET A 247 23.75 -10.05 -16.63
N ARG A 248 24.21 -11.32 -16.67
CA ARG A 248 24.90 -11.89 -17.84
C ARG A 248 23.96 -12.28 -18.99
N ALA A 249 22.65 -12.20 -18.80
CA ALA A 249 21.69 -12.21 -19.91
C ALA A 249 21.58 -10.80 -20.53
N ILE A 250 21.74 -9.73 -19.75
CA ILE A 250 21.72 -8.34 -20.24
C ILE A 250 22.98 -8.05 -21.05
N LEU A 251 24.13 -8.46 -20.54
CA LEU A 251 25.44 -8.18 -21.10
C LEU A 251 26.08 -9.46 -21.64
N PRO A 252 26.49 -9.52 -22.91
CA PRO A 252 27.18 -10.68 -23.46
C PRO A 252 28.65 -10.70 -23.02
N VAL A 253 28.88 -10.88 -21.71
CA VAL A 253 30.20 -10.83 -21.06
C VAL A 253 30.63 -12.19 -20.54
N TRP A 254 31.95 -12.35 -20.35
CA TRP A 254 32.55 -13.57 -19.83
C TRP A 254 32.10 -13.87 -18.39
N LYS A 255 32.16 -15.15 -18.00
CA LYS A 255 31.85 -15.57 -16.62
C LYS A 255 32.83 -14.92 -15.61
N THR A 256 34.05 -14.64 -16.04
CA THR A 256 35.14 -14.04 -15.26
C THR A 256 35.05 -12.52 -15.08
N THR A 257 34.11 -11.83 -15.75
CA THR A 257 33.93 -10.39 -15.60
C THR A 257 33.76 -10.00 -14.13
N PRO A 258 34.52 -9.00 -13.62
CA PRO A 258 34.39 -8.53 -12.26
C PRO A 258 32.93 -8.17 -11.91
N ILE A 259 32.46 -8.59 -10.73
CA ILE A 259 31.05 -8.42 -10.32
C ILE A 259 30.67 -6.93 -10.24
N THR A 260 31.59 -6.07 -9.80
CA THR A 260 31.38 -4.62 -9.74
C THR A 260 31.15 -4.02 -11.12
N ALA A 261 31.97 -4.41 -12.11
CA ALA A 261 31.77 -4.00 -13.51
C ALA A 261 30.44 -4.54 -14.07
N LEU A 262 30.05 -5.78 -13.70
CA LEU A 262 28.79 -6.37 -14.14
C LEU A 262 27.57 -5.57 -13.65
N HIS A 263 27.57 -5.10 -12.40
CA HIS A 263 26.51 -4.24 -11.86
C HIS A 263 26.47 -2.87 -12.56
N ARG A 264 27.64 -2.23 -12.72
CA ARG A 264 27.75 -0.92 -13.38
C ARG A 264 27.22 -0.95 -14.81
N GLU A 265 27.73 -1.86 -15.63
CA GLU A 265 27.39 -1.92 -17.05
C GLU A 265 25.96 -2.43 -17.28
N SER A 266 25.46 -3.34 -16.43
CA SER A 266 24.09 -3.86 -16.59
C SER A 266 23.05 -2.87 -16.07
N GLY A 267 23.45 -1.88 -15.27
CA GLY A 267 22.55 -0.97 -14.58
C GLY A 267 21.59 -1.66 -13.60
N ILE A 268 21.94 -2.85 -13.11
CA ILE A 268 21.18 -3.58 -12.08
C ILE A 268 21.86 -3.35 -10.72
N PRO A 269 21.16 -2.77 -9.72
CA PRO A 269 21.71 -2.55 -8.39
C PRO A 269 22.11 -3.87 -7.68
N PRO A 270 23.09 -3.82 -6.76
CA PRO A 270 23.35 -4.91 -5.82
C PRO A 270 22.09 -5.34 -5.05
N VAL A 271 21.98 -6.64 -4.74
CA VAL A 271 20.78 -7.21 -4.10
C VAL A 271 20.47 -6.57 -2.74
N ASP A 272 21.47 -6.21 -1.96
CA ASP A 272 21.27 -5.53 -0.68
C ASP A 272 20.64 -4.14 -0.86
N GLN A 273 21.03 -3.39 -1.89
CA GLN A 273 20.40 -2.11 -2.24
C GLN A 273 18.96 -2.30 -2.74
N LEU A 274 18.70 -3.33 -3.54
CA LEU A 274 17.34 -3.67 -3.98
C LEU A 274 16.43 -4.00 -2.79
N LEU A 275 16.95 -4.73 -1.80
CA LEU A 275 16.22 -5.07 -0.57
C LEU A 275 15.95 -3.83 0.30
N GLU A 276 16.93 -2.93 0.46
CA GLU A 276 16.73 -1.67 1.18
C GLU A 276 15.75 -0.73 0.44
N ALA A 277 15.79 -0.71 -0.90
CA ALA A 277 14.81 0.01 -1.72
C ALA A 277 13.38 -0.53 -1.50
N ARG A 278 13.22 -1.86 -1.40
CA ARG A 278 11.93 -2.49 -1.05
C ARG A 278 11.47 -2.09 0.35
N ARG A 279 12.38 -2.06 1.34
CA ARG A 279 12.04 -1.62 2.71
C ARG A 279 11.58 -0.16 2.75
N LEU A 280 12.24 0.74 2.03
CA LEU A 280 11.84 2.15 1.95
C LEU A 280 10.46 2.31 1.30
N ARG A 281 10.19 1.60 0.20
CA ARG A 281 8.87 1.58 -0.43
C ARG A 281 7.80 1.00 0.51
N PHE A 282 8.12 -0.06 1.24
CA PHE A 282 7.22 -0.63 2.23
C PHE A 282 6.95 0.35 3.38
N SER A 283 7.97 1.10 3.83
CA SER A 283 7.79 2.19 4.80
C SER A 283 6.75 3.22 4.30
N ALA A 284 6.89 3.71 3.06
CA ALA A 284 5.93 4.66 2.48
C ALA A 284 4.52 4.04 2.35
N ARG A 285 4.42 2.75 2.02
CA ARG A 285 3.14 2.02 2.00
C ARG A 285 2.53 1.92 3.40
N LEU A 286 3.34 1.70 4.45
CA LEU A 286 2.84 1.69 5.81
C LEU A 286 2.28 3.05 6.22
N LYS A 287 2.85 4.16 5.75
CA LYS A 287 2.36 5.53 6.01
C LYS A 287 1.04 5.85 5.29
N SER A 288 0.76 5.19 4.16
CA SER A 288 -0.50 5.35 3.44
C SER A 288 -1.66 4.52 4.00
N LEU A 289 -1.45 3.82 5.12
CA LEU A 289 -2.51 3.06 5.77
C LEU A 289 -3.22 3.93 6.79
N ASP A 290 -4.55 3.85 6.80
CA ASP A 290 -5.42 4.40 7.84
C ASP A 290 -5.04 3.89 9.23
N GLU A 291 -5.29 4.71 10.25
CA GLU A 291 -4.92 4.40 11.63
C GLU A 291 -5.61 3.15 12.19
N ALA A 292 -6.81 2.82 11.72
CA ALA A 292 -7.55 1.61 12.07
C ALA A 292 -7.00 0.36 11.36
N HIS A 293 -6.12 0.50 10.37
CA HIS A 293 -5.55 -0.65 9.67
C HIS A 293 -4.72 -1.53 10.63
N PRO A 294 -4.89 -2.87 10.64
CA PRO A 294 -4.17 -3.76 11.59
C PRO A 294 -2.64 -3.68 11.52
N LEU A 295 -2.06 -3.37 10.36
CA LEU A 295 -0.62 -3.11 10.26
C LEU A 295 -0.21 -1.77 10.87
N ALA A 296 -1.05 -0.73 10.79
CA ALA A 296 -0.74 0.58 11.38
C ALA A 296 -0.65 0.47 12.90
N SER A 297 -1.60 -0.22 13.55
CA SER A 297 -1.55 -0.48 14.99
C SER A 297 -0.29 -1.24 15.42
N ARG A 298 0.15 -2.22 14.62
CA ARG A 298 1.38 -3.01 14.86
C ARG A 298 2.69 -2.24 14.62
N THR A 299 2.65 -1.02 14.07
CA THR A 299 3.83 -0.16 13.99
C THR A 299 4.12 0.58 15.29
N ARG A 300 3.13 0.67 16.20
CA ARG A 300 3.26 1.34 17.50
C ARG A 300 3.96 0.43 18.51
N PRO A 301 4.69 0.99 19.50
CA PRO A 301 5.19 0.21 20.63
C PRO A 301 4.03 -0.54 21.31
N PRO A 302 4.16 -1.86 21.57
CA PRO A 302 3.17 -2.54 22.39
C PRO A 302 3.31 -2.06 23.84
N SER A 303 2.18 -1.69 24.46
CA SER A 303 2.10 -1.45 25.89
C SER A 303 2.28 -2.77 26.63
N GLN A 304 3.30 -2.87 27.48
CA GLN A 304 3.51 -4.01 28.37
C GLN A 304 3.28 -3.57 29.82
N PRO A 305 2.48 -4.29 30.62
CA PRO A 305 2.43 -4.03 32.06
C PRO A 305 3.81 -4.33 32.67
N ILE A 306 4.38 -3.38 33.39
CA ILE A 306 5.57 -3.64 34.21
C ILE A 306 5.11 -4.45 35.42
N TYR A 307 5.48 -5.73 35.46
CA TYR A 307 5.26 -6.56 36.64
C TYR A 307 6.26 -6.19 37.72
N HIS A 308 5.75 -5.63 38.82
CA HIS A 308 6.47 -5.51 40.07
C HIS A 308 5.75 -6.40 41.09
N ASP A 309 6.45 -7.38 41.65
CA ASP A 309 5.86 -8.39 42.56
C ASP A 309 5.20 -7.78 43.81
N LEU A 310 5.60 -6.55 44.18
CA LEU A 310 5.14 -5.83 45.36
C LEU A 310 4.00 -4.82 45.08
N ILE A 311 3.63 -4.58 43.82
CA ILE A 311 2.63 -3.58 43.45
C ILE A 311 1.36 -4.27 42.97
N LYS A 312 0.22 -3.99 43.64
CA LYS A 312 -1.11 -4.49 43.21
C LYS A 312 -1.33 -4.15 41.73
N ARG A 313 -1.79 -5.12 40.93
CA ARG A 313 -1.98 -5.00 39.47
C ARG A 313 -2.64 -3.70 39.01
N LYS A 314 -3.58 -3.14 39.79
CA LYS A 314 -4.27 -1.88 39.47
C LYS A 314 -3.40 -0.61 39.54
N TYR A 315 -2.20 -0.69 40.11
CA TYR A 315 -1.23 0.42 40.23
C TYR A 315 0.05 0.19 39.40
N GLN A 316 0.10 -0.87 38.58
CA GLN A 316 1.26 -1.16 37.74
C GLN A 316 1.29 -0.21 36.53
N VAL A 317 2.43 0.45 36.33
CA VAL A 317 2.66 1.33 35.17
C VAL A 317 2.87 0.48 33.93
N GLN A 318 2.24 0.87 32.81
CA GLN A 318 2.52 0.25 31.51
C GLN A 318 3.83 0.84 30.95
N ALA A 319 4.85 0.01 30.72
CA ALA A 319 6.03 0.40 29.94
C ALA A 319 5.84 0.02 28.49
N GLU A 320 6.29 0.88 27.59
CA GLU A 320 6.45 0.50 26.20
C GLU A 320 7.57 -0.52 26.06
N SER A 321 7.34 -1.60 25.31
CA SER A 321 8.41 -2.53 25.00
C SER A 321 9.51 -1.82 24.20
N GLY A 322 10.74 -1.88 24.71
CA GLY A 322 11.92 -1.39 24.00
C GLY A 322 12.27 -2.20 22.74
N PHE A 323 11.67 -3.38 22.54
CA PHE A 323 11.95 -4.22 21.38
C PHE A 323 11.25 -3.70 20.12
N ARG A 324 12.06 -3.31 19.12
CA ARG A 324 11.56 -2.81 17.84
C ARG A 324 11.40 -3.95 16.84
N THR A 325 10.15 -4.31 16.54
CA THR A 325 9.82 -5.35 15.55
C THR A 325 10.31 -4.95 14.15
N ARG A 326 10.44 -5.92 13.22
CA ARG A 326 10.81 -5.63 11.81
C ARG A 326 9.84 -4.62 11.15
N LEU A 327 8.55 -4.72 11.46
CA LEU A 327 7.52 -3.82 10.95
C LEU A 327 7.72 -2.39 11.48
N ARG A 328 7.89 -2.23 12.80
CA ARG A 328 8.16 -0.94 13.43
C ARG A 328 9.44 -0.30 12.88
N ARG A 329 10.54 -1.06 12.81
CA ARG A 329 11.81 -0.57 12.24
C ARG A 329 11.70 -0.17 10.77
N THR A 330 10.81 -0.81 10.02
CA THR A 330 10.56 -0.42 8.63
C THR A 330 9.72 0.85 8.56
N ASN A 331 8.70 0.99 9.41
CA ASN A 331 7.92 2.23 9.55
C ASN A 331 8.79 3.42 10.00
N GLU A 332 9.83 3.19 10.79
CA GLU A 332 10.80 4.19 11.26
C GLU A 332 11.79 4.66 10.17
N LEU A 333 11.86 4.02 9.00
CA LEU A 333 12.78 4.43 7.91
C LEU A 333 12.42 5.78 7.28
N LEU A 334 11.15 6.18 7.36
CA LEU A 334 10.64 7.45 6.90
C LEU A 334 9.99 8.19 8.07
N ALA A 335 10.05 9.52 8.01
CA ALA A 335 9.42 10.38 9.00
C ALA A 335 7.90 10.09 9.12
N SER A 336 7.34 10.43 10.28
CA SER A 336 5.89 10.35 10.50
C SER A 336 5.16 11.38 9.64
N CYS A 337 3.96 11.04 9.21
CA CYS A 337 3.05 11.94 8.50
C CYS A 337 1.62 11.68 8.97
N THR A 338 0.74 12.63 8.67
CA THR A 338 -0.71 12.41 8.76
C THR A 338 -1.09 11.23 7.87
N ARG A 339 -1.81 10.26 8.42
CA ARG A 339 -2.30 9.09 7.68
C ARG A 339 -3.63 9.40 7.02
N PRO A 340 -3.86 8.94 5.78
CA PRO A 340 -5.16 9.08 5.14
C PRO A 340 -6.20 8.26 5.88
N LYS A 341 -7.43 8.77 5.92
CA LYS A 341 -8.61 8.09 6.41
C LYS A 341 -9.21 7.22 5.32
N ILE A 342 -9.70 6.03 5.69
CA ILE A 342 -10.55 5.24 4.79
C ILE A 342 -11.86 6.01 4.60
N ILE A 343 -12.08 6.44 3.37
CA ILE A 343 -13.30 7.13 2.94
C ILE A 343 -14.19 6.17 2.14
N GLN A 344 -15.50 6.34 2.29
CA GLN A 344 -16.47 5.65 1.45
C GLN A 344 -16.31 6.16 0.02
N ARG A 345 -16.11 5.24 -0.92
CA ARG A 345 -16.07 5.62 -2.34
C ARG A 345 -17.47 6.02 -2.78
N CYS A 346 -17.64 7.28 -3.16
CA CYS A 346 -18.80 7.74 -3.90
C CYS A 346 -18.62 7.34 -5.36
N PHE A 347 -19.32 6.28 -5.79
CA PHE A 347 -19.45 5.96 -7.20
C PHE A 347 -20.46 6.95 -7.80
N GLN A 348 -19.96 8.06 -8.34
CA GLN A 348 -20.80 9.01 -9.07
C GLN A 348 -21.40 8.28 -10.29
N GLN A 349 -22.73 8.30 -10.43
CA GLN A 349 -23.43 7.71 -11.59
C GLN A 349 -23.16 8.51 -12.88
N GLU A 350 -22.81 9.79 -12.76
CA GLU A 350 -22.51 10.67 -13.89
C GLU A 350 -21.00 10.86 -14.03
N GLN A 351 -20.47 10.60 -15.23
CA GLN A 351 -19.10 10.98 -15.57
C GLN A 351 -19.02 12.50 -15.62
N MET A 352 -18.31 13.07 -14.64
CA MET A 352 -18.01 14.50 -14.65
C MET A 352 -17.27 14.88 -15.93
N PRO A 353 -17.66 15.97 -16.62
CA PRO A 353 -17.01 16.37 -17.85
C PRO A 353 -15.51 16.60 -17.61
N PRO A 354 -14.66 16.16 -18.56
CA PRO A 354 -13.21 16.25 -18.42
C PRO A 354 -12.80 17.71 -18.25
N LEU A 355 -11.95 17.95 -17.26
CA LEU A 355 -11.40 19.28 -16.97
C LEU A 355 -10.53 19.83 -18.12
N GLN A 356 -10.01 18.94 -18.97
CA GLN A 356 -9.26 19.29 -20.17
C GLN A 356 -9.83 18.54 -21.38
N ALA A 357 -10.36 19.27 -22.35
CA ALA A 357 -10.98 18.71 -23.56
C ALA A 357 -10.27 19.11 -24.87
N ALA A 358 -9.29 20.02 -24.81
CA ALA A 358 -8.62 20.60 -26.00
C ALA A 358 -7.12 20.92 -25.74
N SER A 359 -6.42 21.40 -26.79
CA SER A 359 -5.04 21.89 -26.67
C SER A 359 -4.93 23.09 -25.71
N LYS A 360 -3.72 23.36 -25.19
CA LYS A 360 -3.49 24.43 -24.21
C LYS A 360 -3.93 25.81 -24.74
N GLU A 361 -3.62 26.11 -25.99
CA GLU A 361 -3.92 27.40 -26.63
C GLU A 361 -5.42 27.59 -26.83
N LYS A 362 -6.11 26.56 -27.35
CA LYS A 362 -7.57 26.59 -27.50
C LYS A 362 -8.28 26.69 -26.16
N THR A 363 -7.72 26.06 -25.12
CA THR A 363 -8.28 26.12 -23.77
C THR A 363 -8.08 27.50 -23.15
N ALA A 364 -6.94 28.16 -23.38
CA ALA A 364 -6.70 29.53 -22.91
C ALA A 364 -7.70 30.52 -23.53
N CYS A 365 -7.92 30.46 -24.85
CA CYS A 365 -8.93 31.30 -25.51
C CYS A 365 -10.35 31.05 -24.98
N ALA A 366 -10.71 29.77 -24.76
CA ALA A 366 -12.01 29.41 -24.19
C ALA A 366 -12.16 29.91 -22.75
N PHE A 367 -11.09 29.84 -21.96
CA PHE A 367 -11.06 30.33 -20.58
C PHE A 367 -11.23 31.85 -20.50
N LEU A 368 -10.54 32.62 -21.33
CA LEU A 368 -10.69 34.07 -21.41
C LEU A 368 -12.11 34.49 -21.83
N ARG A 369 -12.71 33.80 -22.80
CA ARG A 369 -14.12 34.02 -23.17
C ARG A 369 -15.07 33.71 -22.03
N TRP A 370 -14.80 32.64 -21.28
CA TRP A 370 -15.58 32.31 -20.10
C TRP A 370 -15.46 33.40 -19.02
N LEU A 371 -14.25 33.91 -18.74
CA LEU A 371 -14.06 35.02 -17.79
C LEU A 371 -14.89 36.25 -18.19
N GLN A 372 -14.96 36.56 -19.48
CA GLN A 372 -15.79 37.67 -20.00
C GLN A 372 -17.30 37.42 -19.85
N SER A 373 -17.73 36.16 -19.73
CA SER A 373 -19.14 35.78 -19.57
C SER A 373 -19.61 35.71 -18.11
N LEU A 374 -18.69 35.89 -17.15
CA LEU A 374 -19.01 35.78 -15.73
C LEU A 374 -19.83 36.98 -15.24
N ASP A 375 -20.73 36.72 -14.28
CA ASP A 375 -21.38 37.79 -13.52
C ASP A 375 -20.31 38.63 -12.82
N PRO A 376 -20.35 39.98 -12.89
CA PRO A 376 -19.35 40.85 -12.27
C PRO A 376 -19.12 40.64 -10.77
N ARG A 377 -20.11 40.06 -10.06
CA ARG A 377 -20.03 39.73 -8.63
C ARG A 377 -19.35 38.39 -8.36
N THR A 378 -19.12 37.57 -9.39
CA THR A 378 -18.44 36.26 -9.25
C THR A 378 -17.01 36.47 -8.78
N LEU A 379 -16.62 35.73 -7.74
CA LEU A 379 -15.23 35.65 -7.29
C LEU A 379 -14.50 34.57 -8.07
N VAL A 380 -13.35 34.92 -8.64
CA VAL A 380 -12.45 33.97 -9.30
C VAL A 380 -11.18 33.87 -8.48
N VAL A 381 -10.97 32.70 -7.86
CA VAL A 381 -9.78 32.42 -7.07
C VAL A 381 -8.81 31.64 -7.95
N TYR A 382 -7.64 32.20 -8.21
CA TYR A 382 -6.53 31.49 -8.85
C TYR A 382 -5.60 30.97 -7.77
N SER A 383 -5.20 29.71 -7.86
CA SER A 383 -4.23 29.11 -6.94
C SER A 383 -3.17 28.35 -7.72
N ASP A 384 -1.95 28.41 -7.23
CA ASP A 384 -0.81 27.69 -7.79
C ASP A 384 0.15 27.20 -6.68
N GLY A 385 0.98 26.23 -7.01
CA GLY A 385 1.98 25.62 -6.15
C GLY A 385 3.36 25.64 -6.82
N SER A 386 4.39 25.87 -6.02
CA SER A 386 5.78 25.92 -6.49
C SER A 386 6.67 25.04 -5.63
N LEU A 387 7.79 24.62 -6.21
CA LEU A 387 8.87 23.92 -5.51
C LEU A 387 10.19 24.61 -5.85
N SER A 388 10.87 25.13 -4.84
CA SER A 388 12.19 25.76 -5.03
C SER A 388 13.27 24.73 -5.38
N SER A 389 14.41 25.21 -5.87
CA SER A 389 15.60 24.38 -6.10
C SER A 389 16.12 23.69 -4.83
N GLU A 390 15.82 24.27 -3.65
CA GLU A 390 16.16 23.72 -2.34
C GLU A 390 15.11 22.72 -1.83
N GLY A 391 14.03 22.49 -2.59
CA GLY A 391 12.96 21.57 -2.25
C GLY A 391 11.91 22.16 -1.28
N ALA A 392 11.81 23.49 -1.19
CA ALA A 392 10.77 24.15 -0.40
C ALA A 392 9.48 24.26 -1.23
N ALA A 393 8.43 23.58 -0.78
CA ALA A 393 7.10 23.64 -1.40
C ALA A 393 6.29 24.80 -0.83
N SER A 394 5.65 25.57 -1.69
CA SER A 394 4.89 26.76 -1.32
C SER A 394 3.69 26.96 -2.23
N TYR A 395 2.67 27.65 -1.74
CA TYR A 395 1.45 27.96 -2.47
C TYR A 395 1.23 29.47 -2.55
N GLY A 396 0.52 29.88 -3.59
CA GLY A 396 0.05 31.24 -3.78
C GLY A 396 -1.38 31.20 -4.28
N PHE A 397 -2.18 32.18 -3.87
CA PHE A 397 -3.50 32.40 -4.43
C PHE A 397 -3.79 33.89 -4.57
N THR A 398 -4.65 34.21 -5.54
CA THR A 398 -5.19 35.55 -5.73
C THR A 398 -6.67 35.47 -6.02
N ILE A 399 -7.44 36.38 -5.44
CA ILE A 399 -8.88 36.49 -5.62
C ILE A 399 -9.12 37.69 -6.53
N HIS A 400 -9.83 37.46 -7.62
CA HIS A 400 -10.24 38.49 -8.56
C HIS A 400 -11.76 38.64 -8.53
N GLN A 401 -12.23 39.88 -8.62
CA GLN A 401 -13.62 40.22 -8.91
C GLN A 401 -13.65 41.15 -10.11
N ASN A 402 -14.46 40.84 -11.12
CA ASN A 402 -14.49 41.59 -12.38
C ASN A 402 -13.10 41.81 -13.01
N ASN A 403 -12.26 40.77 -13.01
CA ASN A 403 -10.85 40.76 -13.45
C ASN A 403 -9.87 41.66 -12.65
N ILE A 404 -10.31 42.30 -11.57
CA ILE A 404 -9.45 43.12 -10.71
C ILE A 404 -9.03 42.27 -9.49
N PRO A 405 -7.73 42.19 -9.15
CA PRO A 405 -7.28 41.51 -7.94
C PRO A 405 -7.77 42.28 -6.71
N ILE A 406 -8.42 41.57 -5.79
CA ILE A 406 -8.98 42.15 -4.55
C ILE A 406 -8.25 41.66 -3.30
N PHE A 407 -7.68 40.45 -3.34
CA PHE A 407 -6.98 39.87 -2.19
C PHE A 407 -5.98 38.82 -2.65
N ASP A 408 -4.77 38.88 -2.10
CA ASP A 408 -3.69 37.96 -2.38
C ASP A 408 -3.25 37.26 -1.09
N GLY A 409 -2.87 35.99 -1.19
CA GLY A 409 -2.31 35.24 -0.08
C GLY A 409 -1.30 34.21 -0.56
N SER A 410 -0.39 33.84 0.33
CA SER A 410 0.62 32.83 0.04
C SER A 410 1.17 32.23 1.31
N GLY A 411 1.82 31.07 1.20
CA GLY A 411 2.38 30.38 2.34
C GLY A 411 3.35 29.28 1.93
N ARG A 412 4.15 28.84 2.89
CA ARG A 412 5.09 27.72 2.74
C ARG A 412 4.56 26.49 3.46
N LEU A 413 4.69 25.33 2.85
CA LEU A 413 4.40 24.05 3.49
C LEU A 413 5.66 23.51 4.19
N GLY A 414 5.46 22.49 5.05
CA GLY A 414 6.55 21.59 5.41
C GLY A 414 7.06 20.78 4.20
N PRO A 415 7.75 19.65 4.43
CA PRO A 415 8.27 18.84 3.35
C PRO A 415 7.12 18.22 2.52
N ALA A 416 6.84 18.81 1.36
CA ALA A 416 5.69 18.51 0.52
C ALA A 416 6.07 18.50 -0.96
N GLU A 417 5.14 18.08 -1.82
CA GLU A 417 5.27 18.20 -3.27
C GLU A 417 4.42 19.37 -3.80
N VAL A 418 4.71 19.84 -5.02
CA VAL A 418 3.91 20.87 -5.71
C VAL A 418 2.41 20.53 -5.69
N TYR A 419 2.09 19.25 -5.93
CA TYR A 419 0.72 18.72 -5.86
C TYR A 419 0.01 19.04 -4.53
N ASP A 420 0.71 18.91 -3.40
CA ASP A 420 0.13 19.19 -2.09
C ASP A 420 -0.02 20.70 -1.86
N ALA A 421 0.94 21.48 -2.36
CA ALA A 421 0.90 22.93 -2.27
C ALA A 421 -0.26 23.53 -3.08
N GLU A 422 -0.53 23.02 -4.28
CA GLU A 422 -1.67 23.44 -5.08
C GLU A 422 -3.02 23.18 -4.41
N ALA A 423 -3.18 22.00 -3.81
CA ALA A 423 -4.39 21.69 -3.05
C ALA A 423 -4.56 22.64 -1.86
N THR A 424 -3.48 22.94 -1.13
CA THR A 424 -3.49 23.89 -0.02
C THR A 424 -3.79 25.31 -0.50
N GLY A 425 -3.22 25.75 -1.62
CA GLY A 425 -3.51 27.05 -2.22
C GLY A 425 -4.97 27.22 -2.61
N ALA A 426 -5.58 26.17 -3.19
CA ALA A 426 -7.01 26.17 -3.52
C ALA A 426 -7.88 26.26 -2.26
N LEU A 427 -7.53 25.54 -1.19
CA LEU A 427 -8.24 25.60 0.10
C LEU A 427 -8.13 26.96 0.78
N GLU A 428 -6.92 27.48 0.91
CA GLU A 428 -6.69 28.77 1.57
C GLU A 428 -7.30 29.92 0.75
N GLY A 429 -7.25 29.83 -0.58
CA GLY A 429 -7.97 30.75 -1.45
C GLY A 429 -9.49 30.69 -1.30
N LEU A 430 -10.07 29.49 -1.16
CA LEU A 430 -11.50 29.33 -0.88
C LEU A 430 -11.87 29.90 0.50
N LYS A 431 -11.08 29.62 1.55
CA LYS A 431 -11.30 30.19 2.89
C LYS A 431 -11.24 31.72 2.86
N ALA A 432 -10.26 32.28 2.17
CA ALA A 432 -10.13 33.73 2.01
C ALA A 432 -11.34 34.31 1.26
N ALA A 433 -11.80 33.66 0.19
CA ALA A 433 -12.98 34.09 -0.56
C ALA A 433 -14.26 34.05 0.29
N LEU A 434 -14.43 33.01 1.12
CA LEU A 434 -15.57 32.88 2.02
C LEU A 434 -15.56 33.93 3.14
N ASN A 435 -14.38 34.43 3.54
CA ASN A 435 -14.24 35.47 4.55
C ASN A 435 -14.49 36.90 4.00
N LEU A 436 -14.66 37.07 2.69
CA LEU A 436 -14.99 38.38 2.11
C LEU A 436 -16.44 38.79 2.40
N PRO A 437 -16.73 40.09 2.49
CA PRO A 437 -18.10 40.57 2.64
C PRO A 437 -19.01 40.09 1.51
N GLU A 438 -20.25 39.70 1.82
CA GLU A 438 -21.27 39.25 0.87
C GLU A 438 -20.98 37.93 0.12
N SER A 439 -19.90 37.23 0.47
CA SER A 439 -19.44 35.96 -0.13
C SER A 439 -20.51 34.86 -0.16
N ALA A 440 -21.40 34.84 0.85
CA ALA A 440 -22.50 33.87 0.96
C ALA A 440 -23.51 33.94 -0.20
N SER A 441 -23.56 35.06 -0.93
CA SER A 441 -24.46 35.26 -2.07
C SER A 441 -23.74 35.23 -3.42
N GLN A 442 -22.40 35.12 -3.42
CA GLN A 442 -21.58 35.20 -4.62
C GLN A 442 -21.21 33.80 -5.12
N ASN A 443 -21.14 33.65 -6.45
CA ASN A 443 -20.56 32.47 -7.07
C ASN A 443 -19.03 32.50 -6.89
N ILE A 444 -18.43 31.37 -6.54
CA ILE A 444 -16.97 31.24 -6.38
C ILE A 444 -16.44 30.26 -7.42
N SER A 445 -15.43 30.66 -8.18
CA SER A 445 -14.76 29.82 -9.17
C SER A 445 -13.29 29.62 -8.78
N ILE A 446 -12.94 28.41 -8.36
CA ILE A 446 -11.56 28.03 -8.02
C ILE A 446 -10.85 27.53 -9.29
N CYS A 447 -9.70 28.13 -9.58
CA CYS A 447 -8.94 27.97 -10.81
C CYS A 447 -7.51 27.53 -10.47
N LEU A 448 -7.08 26.38 -10.99
CA LEU A 448 -5.74 25.83 -10.79
C LEU A 448 -5.28 25.07 -12.03
N ASP A 449 -3.95 24.94 -12.21
CA ASP A 449 -3.37 24.41 -13.43
C ASP A 449 -2.88 22.95 -13.35
N ASN A 450 -2.93 22.33 -12.16
CA ASN A 450 -2.76 20.89 -12.03
C ASN A 450 -4.07 20.14 -12.11
N LEU A 451 -4.19 19.43 -13.21
CA LEU A 451 -5.32 18.59 -13.52
C LEU A 451 -5.56 17.51 -12.44
N ALA A 452 -4.51 16.95 -11.83
CA ALA A 452 -4.65 15.91 -10.83
C ALA A 452 -5.22 16.47 -9.52
N ALA A 453 -4.73 17.62 -9.07
CA ALA A 453 -5.24 18.30 -7.88
C ALA A 453 -6.69 18.75 -8.09
N ALA A 454 -6.99 19.37 -9.24
CA ALA A 454 -8.34 19.80 -9.59
C ALA A 454 -9.34 18.64 -9.67
N THR A 455 -8.91 17.49 -10.18
CA THR A 455 -9.73 16.27 -10.23
C THR A 455 -10.03 15.75 -8.81
N CYS A 456 -9.06 15.80 -7.90
CA CYS A 456 -9.25 15.37 -6.52
C CYS A 456 -10.16 16.32 -5.73
N LEU A 457 -10.04 17.64 -5.93
CA LEU A 457 -10.94 18.63 -5.33
C LEU A 457 -12.40 18.40 -5.73
N ARG A 458 -12.63 18.04 -7.00
CA ARG A 458 -13.95 17.74 -7.57
C ARG A 458 -14.52 16.36 -7.20
N GLY A 459 -13.67 15.41 -6.87
CA GLY A 459 -14.01 13.99 -6.87
C GLY A 459 -13.50 13.26 -5.63
N THR A 460 -12.76 12.17 -5.85
CA THR A 460 -12.19 11.41 -4.73
C THR A 460 -10.92 12.10 -4.24
N PRO A 461 -10.82 12.44 -2.94
CA PRO A 461 -9.63 13.07 -2.40
C PRO A 461 -8.42 12.11 -2.45
N SER A 462 -7.23 12.68 -2.61
CA SER A 462 -5.97 11.93 -2.61
C SER A 462 -5.57 11.47 -1.21
N ASP A 463 -4.76 10.41 -1.11
CA ASP A 463 -4.17 9.98 0.17
C ASP A 463 -3.21 11.05 0.75
N SER A 464 -2.57 11.84 -0.11
CA SER A 464 -1.66 12.91 0.32
C SER A 464 -2.43 14.19 0.55
N SER A 465 -2.18 14.85 1.69
CA SER A 465 -2.93 16.03 2.14
C SER A 465 -4.46 15.82 2.08
N GLN A 466 -4.91 14.61 2.44
CA GLN A 466 -6.32 14.23 2.31
C GLN A 466 -7.25 15.13 3.13
N ASP A 467 -6.79 15.59 4.29
CA ASP A 467 -7.45 16.57 5.14
C ASP A 467 -7.73 17.88 4.40
N VAL A 468 -6.77 18.38 3.62
CA VAL A 468 -6.93 19.58 2.77
C VAL A 468 -8.06 19.38 1.75
N PHE A 469 -8.08 18.25 1.05
CA PHE A 469 -9.14 17.95 0.08
C PHE A 469 -10.51 17.78 0.74
N LEU A 470 -10.58 17.09 1.88
CA LEU A 470 -11.82 16.87 2.61
C LEU A 470 -12.39 18.18 3.18
N GLU A 471 -11.53 19.04 3.73
CA GLU A 471 -11.92 20.36 4.20
C GLU A 471 -12.43 21.23 3.05
N PHE A 472 -11.73 21.24 1.91
CA PHE A 472 -12.17 21.94 0.72
C PHE A 472 -13.56 21.48 0.27
N GLN A 473 -13.76 20.17 0.15
CA GLN A 473 -15.03 19.60 -0.28
C GLN A 473 -16.18 19.91 0.70
N ALA A 474 -15.90 19.91 2.00
CA ALA A 474 -16.86 20.30 3.02
C ALA A 474 -17.27 21.77 2.89
N LEU A 475 -16.32 22.67 2.61
CA LEU A 475 -16.59 24.10 2.38
C LEU A 475 -17.36 24.34 1.08
N VAL A 476 -17.03 23.61 0.02
CA VAL A 476 -17.79 23.68 -1.25
C VAL A 476 -19.23 23.20 -1.05
N ALA A 477 -19.42 22.10 -0.33
CA ALA A 477 -20.74 21.56 -0.04
C ALA A 477 -21.58 22.49 0.85
N SER A 478 -20.96 23.20 1.81
CA SER A 478 -21.67 24.14 2.67
C SER A 478 -22.04 25.45 1.97
N HIS A 479 -21.19 25.92 1.05
CA HIS A 479 -21.46 27.13 0.26
C HIS A 479 -22.48 26.90 -0.87
N GLY A 480 -22.39 25.76 -1.56
CA GLY A 480 -23.34 25.34 -2.61
C GLY A 480 -23.20 26.05 -3.96
N ALA A 481 -22.49 27.18 -4.06
CA ALA A 481 -22.28 27.95 -5.29
C ALA A 481 -20.78 28.09 -5.65
N THR A 482 -20.00 27.05 -5.36
CA THR A 482 -18.57 26.98 -5.68
C THR A 482 -18.30 25.96 -6.79
N GLN A 483 -17.53 26.35 -7.82
CA GLN A 483 -17.08 25.47 -8.91
C GLN A 483 -15.55 25.41 -9.00
N VAL A 484 -15.02 24.23 -9.34
CA VAL A 484 -13.59 24.03 -9.61
C VAL A 484 -13.37 23.94 -11.11
N ARG A 485 -12.40 24.67 -11.63
CA ARG A 485 -12.02 24.70 -13.04
C ARG A 485 -10.52 24.57 -13.21
N TRP A 486 -10.14 23.93 -14.31
CA TRP A 486 -8.75 23.83 -14.72
C TRP A 486 -8.37 25.01 -15.60
N VAL A 487 -7.18 25.55 -15.39
CA VAL A 487 -6.60 26.64 -16.19
C VAL A 487 -5.31 26.14 -16.84
N PRO A 488 -5.05 26.45 -18.12
CA PRO A 488 -3.79 26.08 -18.73
C PRO A 488 -2.63 26.93 -18.15
N GLY A 489 -1.69 26.26 -17.49
CA GLY A 489 -0.47 26.91 -17.00
C GLY A 489 0.42 27.45 -18.13
N HIS A 490 1.14 28.55 -17.83
CA HIS A 490 2.04 29.28 -18.74
C HIS A 490 1.37 29.81 -20.02
N THR A 491 0.17 30.41 -19.88
CA THR A 491 -0.59 30.96 -21.02
C THR A 491 -0.95 32.44 -20.85
N GLU A 492 -0.18 33.19 -20.06
CA GLU A 492 -0.33 34.63 -19.86
C GLU A 492 -1.70 35.05 -19.27
N ILE A 493 -2.40 34.12 -18.60
CA ILE A 493 -3.65 34.44 -17.89
C ILE A 493 -3.28 35.22 -16.61
N PRO A 494 -3.66 36.51 -16.49
CA PRO A 494 -3.08 37.39 -15.45
C PRO A 494 -3.23 36.85 -14.02
N GLY A 495 -4.39 36.29 -13.68
CA GLY A 495 -4.62 35.72 -12.34
C GLY A 495 -3.79 34.47 -12.05
N ASN A 496 -3.59 33.59 -13.05
CA ASN A 496 -2.76 32.39 -12.88
C ASN A 496 -1.28 32.77 -12.73
N GLU A 497 -0.79 33.70 -13.55
CA GLU A 497 0.60 34.20 -13.47
C GLU A 497 0.86 34.95 -12.15
N GLN A 498 -0.15 35.62 -11.59
CA GLN A 498 -0.06 36.23 -10.27
C GLN A 498 0.03 35.18 -9.16
N ALA A 499 -0.80 34.14 -9.20
CA ALA A 499 -0.74 33.02 -8.26
C ALA A 499 0.62 32.29 -8.30
N ASP A 500 1.16 32.03 -9.50
CA ASP A 500 2.50 31.45 -9.70
C ASP A 500 3.61 32.30 -9.07
N LYS A 501 3.58 33.62 -9.30
CA LYS A 501 4.53 34.57 -8.70
C LYS A 501 4.47 34.56 -7.17
N LEU A 502 3.25 34.56 -6.62
CA LEU A 502 3.03 34.49 -5.17
C LEU A 502 3.54 33.17 -4.59
N ALA A 503 3.29 32.05 -5.26
CA ALA A 503 3.77 30.74 -4.86
C ALA A 503 5.30 30.68 -4.84
N LYS A 504 5.96 31.19 -5.90
CA LYS A 504 7.43 31.25 -5.98
C LYS A 504 8.04 32.14 -4.90
N ALA A 505 7.47 33.33 -4.68
CA ALA A 505 7.93 34.26 -3.64
C ALA A 505 7.81 33.64 -2.23
N ALA A 506 6.75 32.86 -1.98
CA ALA A 506 6.49 32.23 -0.69
C ALA A 506 7.49 31.12 -0.31
N SER A 507 8.28 30.60 -1.25
CA SER A 507 9.31 29.59 -0.96
C SER A 507 10.38 30.10 0.02
N SER A 508 10.60 31.42 0.06
CA SER A 508 11.54 32.11 0.95
C SER A 508 10.98 32.36 2.36
N LEU A 509 9.69 32.08 2.60
CA LEU A 509 9.09 32.19 3.93
C LEU A 509 9.66 31.13 4.87
N PRO A 510 9.62 31.36 6.20
CA PRO A 510 9.99 30.33 7.17
C PRO A 510 9.09 29.10 7.04
N GLU A 511 9.66 27.91 7.22
CA GLU A 511 8.89 26.68 7.29
C GLU A 511 7.97 26.70 8.53
N PRO A 512 6.69 26.27 8.43
CA PRO A 512 5.79 26.25 9.57
C PRO A 512 6.33 25.39 10.72
N GLU A 513 6.20 25.89 11.95
CA GLU A 513 6.62 25.14 13.13
C GLU A 513 5.88 23.79 13.22
N ARG A 514 6.63 22.71 13.45
CA ARG A 514 6.10 21.33 13.60
C ARG A 514 5.42 20.78 12.33
N ALA A 515 5.72 21.32 11.16
CA ALA A 515 5.21 20.77 9.91
C ALA A 515 5.63 19.31 9.73
N GLN A 516 4.68 18.45 9.38
CA GLN A 516 4.94 17.07 9.03
C GLN A 516 5.09 16.91 7.52
N PRO A 517 5.94 15.99 7.05
CA PRO A 517 6.05 15.71 5.63
C PRO A 517 4.74 15.14 5.07
N THR A 518 4.39 15.49 3.84
CA THR A 518 3.25 14.90 3.14
C THR A 518 3.55 13.48 2.68
N LEU A 519 2.50 12.70 2.41
CA LEU A 519 2.66 11.34 1.93
C LEU A 519 3.28 11.29 0.52
N ALA A 520 2.95 12.26 -0.35
CA ALA A 520 3.56 12.38 -1.67
C ALA A 520 5.08 12.62 -1.56
N TYR A 521 5.50 13.50 -0.65
CA TYR A 521 6.92 13.74 -0.36
C TYR A 521 7.61 12.46 0.12
N LEU A 522 7.03 11.74 1.09
CA LEU A 522 7.61 10.48 1.57
C LEU A 522 7.70 9.41 0.47
N ARG A 523 6.71 9.33 -0.44
CA ARG A 523 6.73 8.44 -1.60
C ARG A 523 7.86 8.81 -2.57
N ARG A 524 8.13 10.10 -2.79
CA ARG A 524 9.29 10.55 -3.59
C ARG A 524 10.60 10.18 -2.92
N ILE A 525 10.77 10.49 -1.64
CA ILE A 525 11.98 10.13 -0.86
C ILE A 525 12.25 8.62 -0.89
N ALA A 526 11.22 7.80 -0.76
CA ALA A 526 11.34 6.34 -0.85
C ALA A 526 11.82 5.83 -2.24
N ARG A 527 11.62 6.63 -3.30
CA ARG A 527 12.13 6.34 -4.65
C ARG A 527 13.50 6.95 -4.91
N GLN A 528 13.80 8.08 -4.27
CA GLN A 528 15.01 8.87 -4.48
C GLN A 528 16.21 8.33 -3.69
N LYS A 529 16.05 8.07 -2.38
CA LYS A 529 17.14 7.53 -1.53
C LYS A 529 17.84 6.29 -2.10
N PRO A 530 17.12 5.30 -2.67
CA PRO A 530 17.79 4.15 -3.29
C PRO A 530 18.62 4.49 -4.54
N LYS A 531 18.26 5.54 -5.29
CA LYS A 531 19.04 5.99 -6.45
C LYS A 531 20.33 6.65 -5.99
N GLU A 532 20.25 7.55 -5.01
CA GLU A 532 21.43 8.20 -4.41
C GLU A 532 22.37 7.16 -3.79
N ALA A 533 21.82 6.16 -3.09
CA ALA A 533 22.61 5.07 -2.52
C ALA A 533 23.29 4.19 -3.59
N LEU A 534 22.69 4.09 -4.78
CA LEU A 534 23.28 3.39 -5.92
C LEU A 534 24.36 4.24 -6.60
N GLU A 535 24.14 5.55 -6.76
CA GLU A 535 25.11 6.47 -7.33
C GLU A 535 26.36 6.62 -6.45
N ALA A 536 26.19 6.56 -5.13
CA ALA A 536 27.29 6.61 -4.16
C ALA A 536 28.08 5.28 -4.06
N TRP A 537 27.52 4.16 -4.51
CA TRP A 537 28.17 2.84 -4.51
C TRP A 537 28.90 2.58 -5.82
#